data_AF-A0A651HSR7-F1
#
_entry.id   AF-A0A651HSR7-F1
#
_cell.length_a   1.000
_cell.length_b   1.000
_cell.length_c   1.000
_cell.angle_alpha   90.00
_cell.angle_beta   90.00
_cell.angle_gamma   90.00
#
_symmetry.space_group_name_H-M   'P 1'
#
loop_
_entity.id
_entity.type
_entity.pdbx_description
1 polymer ?
#
loop_
_entity_poly.entity_id
_entity_poly.type
_entity_poly.pdbx_seq_one_letter_code
_entity_poly.pdbx_strand_id
1 'polypeptide(L)'
;MIFYRPDHGTIMNGHRSRNASSGKEPEETALTSPNLDPESDTLPDLDELPRPPLRELMERTPSRLALEAVVGAGGGAALSLALPDWGMGTAGFAVAGAMAAPIALLLTPVHGSLPYRAIRYGFGLALPVTLVISFVAGADGLLLEDLLVLGLFLFCIGAVGHGAVAAALDRFDE
;
A
#
# COMPACT_ATOMS: atom_id res chain seq x y z
N MET A 1 13.37 28.45 -42.43
CA MET A 1 12.27 29.42 -42.59
C MET A 1 11.01 28.63 -42.87
N ILE A 2 9.90 29.01 -42.22
CA ILE A 2 8.52 28.49 -42.33
C ILE A 2 8.25 27.15 -41.61
N PHE A 3 7.22 26.95 -40.77
CA PHE A 3 6.45 27.75 -39.78
C PHE A 3 5.62 26.72 -38.98
N TYR A 4 5.37 26.99 -37.69
CA TYR A 4 4.47 26.27 -36.78
C TYR A 4 3.02 26.18 -37.29
N ARG A 5 2.28 25.09 -36.97
CA ARG A 5 0.97 25.20 -36.27
C ARG A 5 0.42 23.85 -35.75
N PRO A 6 -0.13 23.81 -34.51
CA PRO A 6 -0.95 22.72 -34.01
C PRO A 6 -2.43 22.97 -34.29
N ASP A 7 -3.19 21.93 -34.64
CA ASP A 7 -4.65 22.04 -34.79
C ASP A 7 -5.36 21.61 -33.49
N HIS A 8 -6.15 22.56 -33.00
CA HIS A 8 -7.13 22.43 -31.94
C HIS A 8 -8.39 21.71 -32.44
N GLY A 9 -8.90 20.76 -31.66
CA GLY A 9 -10.21 20.15 -31.85
C GLY A 9 -11.07 20.26 -30.59
N THR A 10 -11.57 21.46 -30.32
CA THR A 10 -12.61 21.75 -29.33
C THR A 10 -13.95 21.26 -29.86
N ILE A 11 -14.69 20.43 -29.11
CA ILE A 11 -16.12 20.19 -29.37
C ILE A 11 -16.89 20.66 -28.14
N MET A 12 -17.54 21.82 -28.27
CA MET A 12 -18.63 22.24 -27.40
C MET A 12 -19.88 22.53 -28.23
N ASN A 13 -20.99 22.16 -27.61
CA ASN A 13 -22.35 22.68 -27.73
C ASN A 13 -23.25 22.21 -28.88
N GLY A 14 -24.33 21.56 -28.45
CA GLY A 14 -25.59 21.41 -29.19
C GLY A 14 -26.78 21.49 -28.24
N HIS A 15 -27.09 22.70 -27.76
CA HIS A 15 -28.38 23.03 -27.16
C HIS A 15 -29.51 22.73 -28.16
N ARG A 16 -30.53 21.99 -27.73
CA ARG A 16 -31.88 22.07 -28.32
C ARG A 16 -32.90 22.36 -27.24
N SER A 17 -33.61 23.45 -27.44
CA SER A 17 -34.64 24.04 -26.60
C SER A 17 -35.96 24.01 -27.38
N ARG A 18 -37.08 24.06 -26.63
CA ARG A 18 -38.46 24.46 -27.01
C ARG A 18 -39.36 23.34 -27.56
N ASN A 19 -40.66 23.23 -27.20
CA ASN A 19 -41.55 24.10 -26.42
C ASN A 19 -42.91 23.38 -26.14
N ALA A 20 -43.56 23.78 -25.04
CA ALA A 20 -45.01 24.08 -24.86
C ALA A 20 -46.08 22.96 -25.07
N SER A 21 -47.24 22.90 -24.40
CA SER A 21 -48.07 23.90 -23.71
C SER A 21 -49.24 23.25 -22.93
N SER A 22 -49.80 23.99 -21.95
CA SER A 22 -51.23 24.08 -21.57
C SER A 22 -51.87 22.88 -20.84
N GLY A 23 -52.63 22.97 -19.75
CA GLY A 23 -53.19 24.06 -18.95
C GLY A 23 -54.32 23.51 -18.04
N LYS A 24 -54.67 24.24 -16.95
CA LYS A 24 -55.78 24.04 -15.99
C LYS A 24 -55.62 22.87 -14.99
N GLU A 25 -55.95 22.92 -13.70
CA GLU A 25 -56.76 23.80 -12.82
C GLU A 25 -56.28 23.62 -11.35
N PRO A 26 -56.61 24.51 -10.38
CA PRO A 26 -56.28 24.34 -8.97
C PRO A 26 -57.47 23.79 -8.18
N GLU A 27 -57.42 22.53 -7.77
CA GLU A 27 -58.42 21.93 -6.87
C GLU A 27 -57.77 21.31 -5.63
N GLU A 28 -58.17 21.89 -4.50
CA GLU A 28 -58.68 21.22 -3.30
C GLU A 28 -57.77 20.28 -2.50
N THR A 29 -57.50 20.76 -1.29
CA THR A 29 -57.10 20.05 -0.08
C THR A 29 -57.59 18.60 0.03
N ALA A 30 -56.64 17.66 0.05
CA ALA A 30 -56.75 16.44 0.83
C ALA A 30 -55.46 16.27 1.64
N LEU A 31 -55.49 16.73 2.89
CA LEU A 31 -54.61 16.26 3.96
C LEU A 31 -54.85 14.75 4.11
N THR A 32 -54.12 13.96 3.34
CA THR A 32 -53.97 12.53 3.62
C THR A 32 -52.81 12.42 4.59
N SER A 33 -53.14 12.11 5.84
CA SER A 33 -52.19 11.78 6.88
C SER A 33 -51.13 10.81 6.34
N PRO A 34 -49.83 11.02 6.62
CA PRO A 34 -48.86 9.96 6.41
C PRO A 34 -49.30 8.79 7.30
N ASN A 35 -49.74 7.71 6.67
CA ASN A 35 -49.96 6.42 7.32
C ASN A 35 -48.58 5.97 7.80
N LEU A 36 -48.32 6.16 9.09
CA LEU A 36 -47.19 5.55 9.77
C LEU A 36 -47.55 4.07 9.94
N ASP A 37 -47.13 3.25 8.99
CA ASP A 37 -47.10 1.80 9.19
C ASP A 37 -46.20 1.52 10.40
N PRO A 38 -46.70 0.88 11.46
CA PRO A 38 -45.97 0.72 12.70
C PRO A 38 -45.23 -0.61 12.68
N GLU A 39 -44.39 -0.90 11.69
CA GLU A 39 -43.62 -2.15 11.67
C GLU A 39 -42.49 -2.13 10.63
N SER A 40 -41.37 -1.50 10.99
CA SER A 40 -40.06 -2.02 10.58
C SER A 40 -38.99 -1.54 11.57
N ASP A 41 -39.03 -2.09 12.78
CA ASP A 41 -37.83 -2.21 13.62
C ASP A 41 -36.84 -3.23 12.99
N THR A 42 -36.58 -3.11 11.69
CA THR A 42 -35.35 -3.62 11.11
C THR A 42 -34.26 -2.68 11.57
N LEU A 43 -33.70 -2.98 12.74
CA LEU A 43 -32.32 -2.61 13.03
C LEU A 43 -31.52 -2.90 11.74
N PRO A 44 -30.78 -1.92 11.19
CA PRO A 44 -29.96 -2.18 10.03
C PRO A 44 -29.08 -3.38 10.37
N ASP A 45 -29.16 -4.41 9.53
CA ASP A 45 -28.43 -5.64 9.71
C ASP A 45 -26.95 -5.28 9.87
N LEU A 46 -26.41 -5.43 11.09
CA LEU A 46 -25.03 -5.06 11.39
C LEU A 46 -24.04 -5.95 10.62
N ASP A 47 -24.54 -7.02 10.00
CA ASP A 47 -23.82 -7.90 9.08
C ASP A 47 -23.64 -7.30 7.67
N GLU A 48 -24.36 -6.22 7.30
CA GLU A 48 -24.21 -5.50 6.03
C GLU A 48 -23.32 -4.25 6.10
N LEU A 49 -22.85 -3.87 7.29
CA LEU A 49 -21.77 -2.89 7.37
C LEU A 49 -20.53 -3.53 6.72
N PRO A 50 -19.91 -2.92 5.69
CA PRO A 50 -18.63 -3.41 5.18
C PRO A 50 -17.69 -3.46 6.37
N ARG A 51 -17.35 -4.67 6.84
CA ARG A 51 -16.47 -4.86 7.99
C ARG A 51 -15.28 -3.92 7.74
N PRO A 52 -15.04 -2.92 8.60
CA PRO A 52 -13.92 -2.01 8.36
C PRO A 52 -12.69 -2.91 8.25
N PRO A 53 -11.83 -2.70 7.23
CA PRO A 53 -10.83 -3.69 6.85
C PRO A 53 -9.80 -3.79 7.98
N LEU A 54 -10.05 -4.68 8.94
CA LEU A 54 -9.15 -4.95 10.07
C LEU A 54 -7.76 -5.28 9.54
N ARG A 55 -7.69 -5.92 8.37
CA ARG A 55 -6.45 -6.17 7.62
C ARG A 55 -5.69 -4.89 7.24
N GLU A 56 -6.33 -3.89 6.61
CA GLU A 56 -5.66 -2.63 6.28
C GLU A 56 -5.25 -1.86 7.53
N LEU A 57 -6.10 -1.87 8.57
CA LEU A 57 -5.78 -1.24 9.84
C LEU A 57 -4.58 -1.94 10.51
N MET A 58 -4.60 -3.27 10.61
CA MET A 58 -3.55 -4.07 11.27
C MET A 58 -2.24 -4.08 10.48
N GLU A 59 -2.28 -4.12 9.15
CA GLU A 59 -1.08 -4.14 8.30
C GLU A 59 -0.36 -2.78 8.25
N ARG A 60 -1.04 -1.66 8.56
CA ARG A 60 -0.44 -0.31 8.53
C ARG A 60 -0.54 0.48 9.85
N THR A 61 -0.87 -0.19 10.96
CA THR A 61 -0.85 0.47 12.28
C THR A 61 0.56 0.96 12.64
N PRO A 62 0.69 2.08 13.38
CA PRO A 62 1.97 2.52 13.92
C PRO A 62 2.66 1.44 14.77
N SER A 63 1.90 0.60 15.47
CA SER A 63 2.41 -0.54 16.23
C SER A 63 3.01 -1.62 15.33
N ARG A 64 2.38 -1.92 14.19
CA ARG A 64 2.95 -2.85 13.20
C ARG A 64 4.23 -2.31 12.59
N LEU A 65 4.26 -1.02 12.24
CA LEU A 65 5.49 -0.38 11.73
C LEU A 65 6.60 -0.38 12.77
N ALA A 66 6.28 -0.14 14.04
CA ALA A 66 7.25 -0.21 15.14
C ALA A 66 7.78 -1.64 15.35
N LEU A 67 6.90 -2.66 15.31
CA LEU A 67 7.32 -4.07 15.37
C LEU A 67 8.26 -4.41 14.20
N GLU A 68 7.90 -3.98 12.99
CA GLU A 68 8.70 -4.22 11.80
C GLU A 68 10.06 -3.51 11.89
N ALA A 69 10.12 -2.32 12.48
CA ALA A 69 11.37 -1.62 12.75
C ALA A 69 12.24 -2.38 13.76
N VAL A 70 11.66 -2.98 14.80
CA VAL A 70 12.41 -3.80 15.76
C VAL A 70 12.94 -5.08 15.10
N VAL A 71 12.10 -5.76 14.31
CA VAL A 71 12.50 -6.96 13.55
C VAL A 71 13.60 -6.60 12.54
N GLY A 72 13.43 -5.50 11.81
CA GLY A 72 14.42 -4.96 10.89
C GLY A 72 15.74 -4.62 11.58
N ALA A 73 15.69 -3.96 12.75
CA ALA A 73 16.88 -3.66 13.55
C ALA A 73 17.63 -4.92 13.98
N GLY A 74 16.90 -5.94 14.44
CA GLY A 74 17.46 -7.23 14.80
C GLY A 74 18.09 -7.94 13.60
N GLY A 75 17.41 -7.95 12.46
CA GLY A 75 17.92 -8.50 11.21
C GLY A 75 19.17 -7.78 10.71
N GLY A 76 19.19 -6.45 10.79
CA GLY A 76 20.36 -5.64 10.47
C GLY A 76 21.54 -5.93 11.41
N ALA A 77 21.32 -5.95 12.72
CA ALA A 77 22.36 -6.29 13.68
C ALA A 77 22.94 -7.71 13.41
N ALA A 78 22.08 -8.69 13.10
CA ALA A 78 22.52 -10.02 12.70
C ALA A 78 23.32 -10.01 11.39
N LEU A 79 22.92 -9.21 10.41
CA LEU A 79 23.64 -9.04 9.14
C LEU A 79 25.05 -8.47 9.35
N SER A 80 25.24 -7.61 10.35
CA SER A 80 26.57 -7.07 10.68
C SER A 80 27.58 -8.14 11.12
N LEU A 81 27.09 -9.27 11.66
CA LEU A 81 27.94 -10.41 12.02
C LEU A 81 28.44 -11.16 10.79
N ALA A 82 27.67 -11.13 9.70
CA ALA A 82 28.02 -11.73 8.42
C ALA A 82 28.90 -10.80 7.56
N LEU A 83 28.82 -9.48 7.78
CA LEU A 83 29.52 -8.45 7.00
C LEU A 83 30.38 -7.52 7.88
N PRO A 84 31.36 -8.06 8.66
CA PRO A 84 32.11 -7.28 9.65
C PRO A 84 32.99 -6.19 9.03
N ASP A 85 33.49 -6.38 7.81
CA ASP A 85 34.48 -5.49 7.17
C ASP A 85 33.86 -4.37 6.33
N TRP A 86 32.53 -4.22 6.34
CA TRP A 86 31.79 -3.33 5.43
C TRP A 86 31.59 -1.91 5.97
N GLY A 87 32.40 -1.48 6.94
CA GLY A 87 32.55 -0.08 7.39
C GLY A 87 31.38 0.54 8.18
N MET A 88 30.18 -0.04 8.12
CA MET A 88 28.96 0.51 8.73
C MET A 88 28.82 0.21 10.24
N GLY A 89 29.48 -0.87 10.72
CA GLY A 89 29.36 -1.37 12.09
C GLY A 89 27.95 -1.85 12.46
N THR A 90 27.82 -2.58 13.58
CA THR A 90 26.54 -3.17 14.01
C THR A 90 25.41 -2.15 14.18
N ALA A 91 25.72 -0.97 14.73
CA ALA A 91 24.73 0.08 14.92
C ALA A 91 24.18 0.62 13.59
N GLY A 92 25.03 0.82 12.59
CA GLY A 92 24.60 1.31 11.28
C GLY A 92 23.73 0.28 10.54
N PHE A 93 24.10 -1.01 10.60
CA PHE A 93 23.27 -2.07 10.03
C PHE A 93 21.92 -2.19 10.74
N ALA A 94 21.88 -2.09 12.07
CA ALA A 94 20.63 -2.09 12.83
C ALA A 94 19.73 -0.91 12.42
N VAL A 95 20.27 0.30 12.27
CA VAL A 95 19.50 1.47 11.81
C VAL A 95 19.01 1.27 10.37
N ALA A 96 19.85 0.75 9.47
CA ALA A 96 19.47 0.47 8.09
C ALA A 96 18.30 -0.52 8.03
N GLY A 97 18.37 -1.61 8.81
CA GLY A 97 17.29 -2.58 8.92
C GLY A 97 16.02 -2.00 9.54
N ALA A 98 16.15 -1.19 10.60
CA ALA A 98 15.02 -0.53 11.28
C ALA A 98 14.23 0.42 10.37
N MET A 99 14.91 1.04 9.40
CA MET A 99 14.28 1.91 8.41
C MET A 99 13.74 1.11 7.21
N ALA A 100 14.51 0.13 6.73
CA ALA A 100 14.17 -0.60 5.52
C ALA A 100 12.93 -1.48 5.69
N ALA A 101 12.77 -2.17 6.82
CA ALA A 101 11.66 -3.11 7.00
C ALA A 101 10.26 -2.42 7.05
N PRO A 102 10.06 -1.30 7.77
CA PRO A 102 8.82 -0.52 7.67
C PRO A 102 8.58 0.07 6.29
N ILE A 103 9.62 0.56 5.61
CA ILE A 103 9.50 1.09 4.24
C ILE A 103 9.07 -0.03 3.28
N ALA A 104 9.67 -1.22 3.39
CA ALA A 104 9.31 -2.39 2.61
C ALA A 104 7.84 -2.76 2.82
N LEU A 105 7.36 -2.73 4.08
CA LEU A 105 5.96 -2.99 4.41
C LEU A 105 5.02 -1.93 3.79
N LEU A 106 5.38 -0.65 3.85
CA LEU A 106 4.58 0.44 3.27
C LEU A 106 4.50 0.36 1.74
N LEU A 107 5.59 -0.05 1.09
CA LEU A 107 5.66 -0.26 -0.36
C LEU A 107 4.96 -1.56 -0.79
N THR A 108 4.74 -2.49 0.14
CA THR A 108 4.05 -3.74 -0.15
C THR A 108 2.55 -3.47 -0.29
N PRO A 109 1.93 -3.91 -1.39
CA PRO A 109 0.50 -3.76 -1.57
C PRO A 109 -0.24 -4.65 -0.57
N VAL A 110 -1.27 -4.09 0.06
CA VAL A 110 -2.14 -4.83 1.02
C VAL A 110 -2.94 -5.91 0.29
N HIS A 111 -3.32 -5.64 -0.96
CA HIS A 111 -4.14 -6.51 -1.78
C HIS A 111 -3.31 -7.13 -2.92
N GLY A 112 -3.64 -8.37 -3.28
CA GLY A 112 -3.02 -9.10 -4.39
C GLY A 112 -2.72 -10.54 -4.01
N SER A 113 -2.29 -11.33 -5.00
CA SER A 113 -1.89 -12.71 -4.75
C SER A 113 -0.70 -12.76 -3.79
N LEU A 114 -0.68 -13.77 -2.91
CA LEU A 114 0.42 -14.01 -1.97
C LEU A 114 1.82 -13.93 -2.61
N PRO A 115 2.10 -14.57 -3.78
CA PRO A 115 3.41 -14.45 -4.42
C PRO A 115 3.73 -13.01 -4.84
N TYR A 116 2.74 -12.23 -5.28
CA TYR A 116 2.95 -10.84 -5.66
C TYR A 116 3.35 -9.97 -4.45
N ARG A 117 2.67 -10.14 -3.31
CA ARG A 117 2.98 -9.42 -2.07
C ARG A 117 4.37 -9.77 -1.54
N ALA A 118 4.71 -11.06 -1.52
CA ALA A 118 6.03 -11.56 -1.13
C ALA A 118 7.16 -10.95 -1.97
N ILE A 119 7.02 -10.99 -3.31
CA ILE A 119 8.02 -10.42 -4.24
C ILE A 119 8.18 -8.91 -4.02
N ARG A 120 7.06 -8.18 -3.85
CA ARG A 120 7.08 -6.73 -3.61
C ARG A 120 7.79 -6.38 -2.31
N TYR A 121 7.53 -7.12 -1.24
CA TYR A 121 8.23 -6.93 0.03
C TYR A 121 9.72 -7.23 -0.12
N GLY A 122 10.08 -8.33 -0.79
CA GLY A 122 11.48 -8.69 -1.08
C GLY A 122 12.24 -7.55 -1.78
N PHE A 123 11.67 -6.97 -2.83
CA PHE A 123 12.26 -5.79 -3.50
C PHE A 123 12.28 -4.56 -2.59
N GLY A 124 11.20 -4.33 -1.85
CA GLY A 124 11.07 -3.22 -0.91
C GLY A 124 12.10 -3.27 0.22
N LEU A 125 12.61 -4.46 0.58
CA LEU A 125 13.68 -4.64 1.55
C LEU A 125 15.06 -4.56 0.90
N ALA A 126 15.29 -5.32 -0.18
CA ALA A 126 16.60 -5.47 -0.80
C ALA A 126 17.14 -4.15 -1.33
N LEU A 127 16.34 -3.41 -2.09
CA LEU A 127 16.78 -2.16 -2.71
C LEU A 127 17.25 -1.10 -1.72
N PRO A 128 16.47 -0.70 -0.69
CA PRO A 128 16.93 0.33 0.24
C PRO A 128 18.12 -0.12 1.08
N VAL A 129 18.17 -1.38 1.53
CA VAL A 129 19.32 -1.86 2.32
C VAL A 129 20.58 -1.90 1.47
N THR A 130 20.54 -2.48 0.27
CA THR A 130 21.69 -2.50 -0.64
C THR A 130 22.13 -1.10 -1.04
N LEU A 131 21.19 -0.17 -1.24
CA LEU A 131 21.49 1.23 -1.55
C LEU A 131 22.17 1.93 -0.37
N VAL A 132 21.64 1.78 0.85
CA VAL A 132 22.23 2.36 2.07
C VAL A 132 23.65 1.82 2.30
N ILE A 133 23.85 0.52 2.12
CA ILE A 133 25.17 -0.11 2.22
C ILE A 133 26.11 0.42 1.13
N SER A 134 25.64 0.54 -0.11
CA SER A 134 26.44 1.10 -1.21
C SER A 134 26.89 2.54 -0.93
N PHE A 135 26.04 3.37 -0.32
CA PHE A 135 26.42 4.74 0.05
C PHE A 135 27.42 4.80 1.21
N VAL A 136 27.26 3.94 2.22
CA VAL A 136 28.09 3.99 3.43
C VAL A 136 29.44 3.31 3.25
N ALA A 137 29.50 2.22 2.48
CA ALA A 137 30.76 1.52 2.20
C ALA A 137 31.68 2.30 1.24
N GLY A 138 31.14 3.27 0.51
CA GLY A 138 31.90 4.06 -0.48
C GLY A 138 32.25 3.26 -1.74
N ALA A 139 32.54 3.97 -2.83
CA ALA A 139 32.77 3.38 -4.16
C ALA A 139 34.06 2.55 -4.27
N ASP A 140 34.93 2.57 -3.27
CA ASP A 140 36.30 2.04 -3.36
C ASP A 140 36.47 0.63 -2.73
N GLY A 141 35.45 0.07 -2.07
CA GLY A 141 35.60 -1.15 -1.25
C GLY A 141 34.71 -2.35 -1.58
N LEU A 142 33.60 -2.17 -2.30
CA LEU A 142 32.66 -3.26 -2.60
C LEU A 142 32.59 -3.53 -4.10
N LEU A 143 32.80 -4.79 -4.49
CA LEU A 143 32.56 -5.19 -5.87
C LEU A 143 31.05 -5.13 -6.15
N LEU A 144 30.68 -4.74 -7.36
CA LEU A 144 29.29 -4.75 -7.81
C LEU A 144 28.66 -6.14 -7.62
N GLU A 145 29.45 -7.19 -7.83
CA GLU A 145 29.05 -8.59 -7.62
C GLU A 145 28.62 -8.86 -6.18
N ASP A 146 29.34 -8.34 -5.19
CA ASP A 146 29.01 -8.50 -3.77
C ASP A 146 27.68 -7.81 -3.42
N LEU A 147 27.44 -6.62 -3.98
CA LEU A 147 26.18 -5.89 -3.81
C LEU A 147 25.00 -6.62 -4.47
N LEU A 148 25.21 -7.25 -5.63
CA LEU A 148 24.19 -8.04 -6.31
C LEU A 148 23.85 -9.32 -5.54
N VAL A 149 24.87 -10.03 -5.05
CA VAL A 149 24.68 -11.23 -4.22
C VAL A 149 23.96 -10.86 -2.93
N LEU A 150 24.36 -9.78 -2.27
CA LEU A 150 23.70 -9.29 -1.07
C LEU A 150 22.25 -8.88 -1.35
N GLY A 151 22.01 -8.13 -2.43
CA GLY A 151 20.66 -7.73 -2.83
C GLY A 151 19.76 -8.93 -3.10
N LEU A 152 20.26 -9.95 -3.80
CA LEU A 152 19.52 -11.19 -4.05
C LEU A 152 19.24 -11.95 -2.75
N PHE A 153 20.22 -12.03 -1.86
CA PHE A 153 20.05 -12.68 -0.56
C PHE A 153 18.97 -12.00 0.28
N LEU A 154 19.01 -10.67 0.40
CA LEU A 154 18.01 -9.88 1.11
C LEU A 154 16.63 -10.00 0.47
N PHE A 155 16.56 -10.02 -0.86
CA PHE A 155 15.32 -10.25 -1.60
C PHE A 155 14.70 -11.61 -1.22
N CYS A 156 15.50 -12.67 -1.26
CA CYS A 156 15.04 -14.02 -0.93
C CYS A 156 14.53 -14.10 0.52
N ILE A 157 15.26 -13.54 1.48
CA ILE A 157 14.83 -13.51 2.88
C ILE A 157 13.55 -12.71 3.05
N GLY A 158 13.48 -11.52 2.47
CA GLY A 158 12.30 -10.66 2.56
C GLY A 158 11.07 -11.33 1.95
N ALA A 159 11.21 -11.92 0.76
CA ALA A 159 10.12 -12.58 0.06
C ALA A 159 9.62 -13.83 0.81
N VAL A 160 10.52 -14.68 1.29
CA VAL A 160 10.14 -15.89 2.04
C VAL A 160 9.57 -15.53 3.41
N GLY A 161 10.22 -14.63 4.14
CA GLY A 161 9.77 -14.19 5.47
C GLY A 161 8.39 -13.55 5.42
N HIS A 162 8.19 -12.59 4.51
CA HIS A 162 6.89 -11.95 4.34
C HIS A 162 5.84 -12.92 3.78
N GLY A 163 6.21 -13.78 2.83
CA GLY A 163 5.31 -14.79 2.27
C GLY A 163 4.80 -15.77 3.33
N ALA A 164 5.65 -16.19 4.27
CA ALA A 164 5.25 -17.06 5.38
C ALA A 164 4.27 -16.37 6.34
N VAL A 165 4.53 -15.11 6.68
CA VAL A 165 3.63 -14.30 7.53
C VAL A 165 2.30 -14.06 6.83
N ALA A 166 2.33 -13.66 5.55
CA ALA A 166 1.13 -13.45 4.74
C ALA A 166 0.30 -14.74 4.61
N ALA A 167 0.94 -15.90 4.39
CA ALA A 167 0.27 -17.19 4.32
C ALA A 167 -0.37 -17.59 5.65
N ALA A 168 0.29 -17.27 6.77
CA ALA A 168 -0.26 -17.52 8.09
C ALA A 168 -1.50 -16.66 8.35
N LEU A 169 -1.46 -15.37 7.97
CA LEU A 169 -2.59 -14.45 8.13
C LEU A 169 -3.77 -14.83 7.24
N ASP A 170 -3.54 -15.17 5.97
CA ASP A 170 -4.61 -15.55 5.03
C ASP A 170 -5.39 -16.80 5.50
N ARG A 171 -4.77 -17.70 6.28
CA ARG A 171 -5.44 -18.86 6.89
C ARG A 171 -6.38 -18.53 8.06
N PHE A 172 -6.21 -17.38 8.71
CA PHE A 172 -7.11 -16.95 9.79
C PHE A 172 -8.32 -16.17 9.28
N ASP A 173 -8.31 -15.79 8.00
CA ASP A 173 -9.41 -15.10 7.33
C ASP A 173 -10.42 -16.07 6.65
N GLU A 174 -10.06 -17.37 6.51
CA GLU A 174 -10.93 -18.48 6.05
C GLU A 174 -11.68 -19.17 7.20
#